data_AF-A0A955TF89-F1
#
_entry.id   AF-A0A955TF89-F1
#
_cell.length_a   1.000
_cell.length_b   1.000
_cell.length_c   1.000
_cell.angle_alpha   90.00
_cell.angle_beta   90.00
_cell.angle_gamma   90.00
#
_symmetry.space_group_name_H-M   'P 1'
#
loop_
_entity.id
_entity.type
_entity.pdbx_description
1 polymer ?
#
loop_
_entity_poly.entity_id
_entity_poly.type
_entity_poly.pdbx_seq_one_letter_code
_entity_poly.pdbx_strand_id
1 'polypeptide(L)'
;DDRPGSYMRLPSGLASMLTQVRAVADSLSPYEPPPLLRSDVAALVESWIGNPQLTWASLVRSTSMAEGDVYRLLARTLEFLSQIYGLKVTHPSLADTAHSAMVTMRREVLQELP
;
A
#
# COMPACT_ATOMS: atom_id res chain seq x y z
N ASP A 1 -9.40 -5.89 26.49
CA ASP A 1 -9.02 -6.73 25.33
C ASP A 1 -9.68 -6.10 24.11
N ASP A 2 -9.17 -4.92 23.73
CA ASP A 2 -9.79 -3.99 22.76
C ASP A 2 -9.27 -4.28 21.35
N ARG A 3 -9.66 -5.42 20.78
CA ARG A 3 -9.29 -5.76 19.40
C ARG A 3 -10.46 -5.45 18.46
N PRO A 4 -10.34 -4.44 17.57
CA PRO A 4 -11.42 -4.08 16.64
C PRO A 4 -11.67 -5.21 15.62
N GLY A 5 -12.95 -5.48 15.36
CA GLY A 5 -13.47 -6.74 14.82
C GLY A 5 -13.48 -6.96 13.31
N SER A 6 -12.63 -6.31 12.50
CA SER A 6 -12.56 -6.65 11.07
C SER A 6 -11.23 -6.28 10.42
N TYR A 7 -10.29 -7.21 10.41
CA TYR A 7 -9.15 -7.11 9.51
C TYR A 7 -9.61 -7.51 8.10
N MET A 8 -9.32 -6.63 7.14
CA MET A 8 -9.50 -6.92 5.71
C MET A 8 -8.71 -8.18 5.35
N ARG A 9 -9.35 -9.13 4.66
CA ARG A 9 -8.68 -10.39 4.29
C ARG A 9 -7.53 -10.08 3.33
N LEU A 10 -6.36 -10.61 3.66
CA LEU A 10 -5.16 -10.45 2.86
C LEU A 10 -5.28 -11.29 1.58
N PRO A 11 -5.16 -10.70 0.38
CA PRO A 11 -5.05 -11.48 -0.85
C PRO A 11 -3.84 -12.40 -0.81
N SER A 12 -3.93 -13.58 -1.43
CA SER A 12 -2.85 -14.59 -1.42
C SER A 12 -1.55 -14.06 -2.03
N GLY A 13 -1.64 -13.21 -3.06
CA GLY A 13 -0.49 -12.54 -3.66
C GLY A 13 0.24 -11.64 -2.66
N LEU A 14 -0.50 -10.81 -1.93
CA LEU A 14 0.06 -9.92 -0.91
C LEU A 14 0.69 -10.69 0.25
N ALA A 15 0.09 -11.81 0.67
CA ALA A 15 0.66 -12.69 1.70
C ALA A 15 2.04 -13.25 1.29
N SER A 16 2.15 -13.71 0.04
CA SER A 16 3.41 -14.19 -0.53
C SER A 16 4.45 -13.06 -0.57
N MET A 17 4.06 -11.86 -0.97
CA MET A 17 4.96 -10.70 -1.02
C MET A 17 5.46 -10.28 0.35
N LEU A 18 4.60 -10.22 1.36
CA LEU A 18 5.03 -9.90 2.72
C LEU A 18 6.02 -10.94 3.27
N THR A 19 5.87 -12.21 2.89
CA THR A 19 6.82 -13.26 3.26
C THR A 19 8.20 -13.01 2.64
N GLN A 20 8.25 -12.62 1.36
CA GLN A 20 9.51 -12.30 0.69
C GLN A 20 10.15 -11.03 1.27
N VAL A 21 9.36 -9.98 1.50
CA VAL A 21 9.85 -8.73 2.13
C VAL A 21 10.39 -9.02 3.53
N ARG A 22 9.73 -9.90 4.30
CA ARG A 22 10.22 -10.32 5.61
C ARG A 22 11.57 -11.03 5.52
N ALA A 23 11.72 -11.95 4.57
CA ALA A 23 12.99 -12.65 4.36
C ALA A 23 14.14 -11.68 4.01
N VAL A 24 13.87 -10.64 3.21
CA VAL A 24 14.84 -9.58 2.91
C VAL A 24 15.13 -8.73 4.15
N ALA A 25 14.12 -8.31 4.90
CA ALA A 25 14.30 -7.56 6.13
C ALA A 25 15.15 -8.34 7.17
N ASP A 26 14.90 -9.64 7.32
CA ASP A 26 15.64 -10.48 8.26
C ASP A 26 17.11 -10.68 7.81
N SER A 27 17.39 -10.72 6.51
CA SER A 27 18.77 -10.80 6.01
C SER A 27 19.58 -9.52 6.24
N LEU A 28 18.90 -8.38 6.39
CA LEU A 28 19.49 -7.08 6.72
C LEU A 28 19.59 -6.81 8.23
N SER A 29 19.05 -7.70 9.07
CA SER A 29 19.05 -7.55 10.54
C SER A 29 20.42 -7.32 11.20
N PRO A 30 21.58 -7.76 10.65
CA PRO A 30 22.88 -7.39 11.19
C PRO A 30 23.24 -5.91 11.04
N TYR A 31 22.59 -5.20 10.11
CA TYR A 31 22.89 -3.82 9.74
C TYR A 31 21.82 -2.83 10.21
N GLU A 32 20.55 -3.24 10.19
CA GLU A 32 19.42 -2.42 10.60
C GLU A 32 18.32 -3.25 11.28
N PRO A 33 17.59 -2.68 12.24
CA PRO A 33 16.45 -3.39 12.83
C PRO A 33 15.37 -3.65 11.77
N PRO A 34 14.74 -4.84 11.77
CA PRO A 34 13.74 -5.17 10.77
C PRO A 34 12.52 -4.23 10.90
N PRO A 35 11.96 -3.74 9.79
CA PRO A 35 10.79 -2.88 9.82
C PRO A 35 9.56 -3.62 10.35
N LEU A 36 8.62 -2.85 10.90
CA LEU A 36 7.31 -3.36 11.26
C LEU A 36 6.48 -3.58 9.97
N LEU A 37 6.24 -4.85 9.63
CA LEU A 37 5.39 -5.23 8.51
C LEU A 37 3.96 -5.50 9.00
N ARG A 38 3.02 -4.64 8.58
CA ARG A 38 1.60 -4.72 8.95
C ARG A 38 0.75 -5.15 7.77
N SER A 39 0.36 -6.41 7.76
CA SER A 39 -0.45 -7.00 6.68
C SER A 39 -1.84 -6.38 6.58
N ASP A 40 -2.45 -6.03 7.70
CA ASP A 40 -3.74 -5.36 7.79
C ASP A 40 -3.74 -3.99 7.09
N VAL A 41 -2.65 -3.24 7.27
CA VAL A 41 -2.46 -1.92 6.65
C VAL A 41 -2.21 -2.08 5.14
N ALA A 42 -1.38 -3.04 4.75
CA ALA A 42 -1.11 -3.31 3.34
C ALA A 42 -2.37 -3.73 2.57
N ALA A 43 -3.29 -4.47 3.20
CA ALA A 43 -4.54 -4.91 2.61
C ALA A 43 -5.45 -3.74 2.16
N LEU A 44 -5.38 -2.58 2.85
CA LEU A 44 -6.17 -1.39 2.50
C LEU A 44 -5.75 -0.81 1.16
N VAL A 45 -4.44 -0.70 0.94
CA VAL A 45 -3.87 -0.22 -0.33
C VAL A 45 -4.24 -1.18 -1.45
N GLU A 46 -4.07 -2.48 -1.20
CA GLU A 46 -4.38 -3.53 -2.16
C GLU A 46 -5.86 -3.53 -2.56
N SER A 47 -6.77 -3.33 -1.60
CA SER A 47 -8.21 -3.27 -1.89
C SER A 47 -8.61 -1.98 -2.61
N TRP A 48 -7.94 -0.87 -2.34
CA TRP A 48 -8.16 0.38 -3.06
C TRP A 48 -7.75 0.28 -4.53
N ILE A 49 -6.63 -0.38 -4.82
CA ILE A 49 -6.14 -0.58 -6.20
C ILE A 49 -6.94 -1.68 -6.91
N GLY A 50 -7.13 -2.82 -6.23
CA GLY A 50 -7.73 -4.03 -6.82
C GLY A 50 -9.25 -3.95 -7.03
N ASN A 51 -9.93 -2.97 -6.42
CA ASN A 51 -11.36 -2.73 -6.63
C ASN A 51 -11.64 -1.28 -7.05
N PRO A 52 -11.61 -0.97 -8.36
CA PRO A 52 -11.90 0.38 -8.86
C PRO A 52 -13.30 0.91 -8.56
N GLN A 53 -14.24 0.05 -8.15
CA GLN A 53 -15.59 0.42 -7.75
C GLN A 53 -15.71 0.69 -6.23
N LEU A 54 -14.67 0.37 -5.45
CA LEU A 54 -14.63 0.68 -4.03
C LEU A 54 -14.56 2.19 -3.85
N THR A 55 -15.53 2.73 -3.11
CA THR A 55 -15.60 4.16 -2.78
C THR A 55 -14.79 4.50 -1.53
N TRP A 56 -14.31 5.73 -1.41
CA TRP A 56 -13.54 6.21 -0.26
C TRP A 56 -14.28 5.95 1.05
N ALA A 57 -15.55 6.35 1.11
CA ALA A 57 -16.37 6.19 2.30
C ALA A 57 -16.53 4.72 2.69
N SER A 58 -16.58 3.81 1.73
CA SER A 58 -16.68 2.36 2.00
C SER A 58 -15.35 1.78 2.47
N LEU A 59 -14.23 2.24 1.91
CA LEU A 59 -12.89 1.87 2.37
C LEU A 59 -12.68 2.31 3.84
N VAL A 60 -12.96 3.58 4.16
CA VAL A 60 -12.80 4.11 5.53
C VAL A 60 -13.67 3.35 6.53
N ARG A 61 -14.92 3.02 6.18
CA ARG A 61 -15.80 2.21 7.04
C ARG A 61 -15.35 0.76 7.21
N SER A 62 -14.50 0.24 6.32
CA SER A 62 -14.01 -1.14 6.37
C SER A 62 -12.86 -1.35 7.35
N THR A 63 -12.36 -0.27 7.98
CA THR A 63 -11.24 -0.29 8.91
C THR A 63 -11.53 0.51 10.16
N SER A 64 -10.83 0.20 11.25
CA SER A 64 -10.85 1.01 12.47
C SER A 64 -9.82 2.14 12.45
N MET A 65 -9.02 2.27 11.38
CA MET A 65 -8.07 3.38 11.23
C MET A 65 -8.81 4.70 11.09
N ALA A 66 -8.25 5.77 11.65
CA ALA A 66 -8.78 7.11 11.41
C ALA A 66 -8.68 7.45 9.92
N GLU A 67 -9.68 8.13 9.38
CA GLU A 67 -9.75 8.52 7.97
C GLU A 67 -8.48 9.25 7.51
N GLY A 68 -7.97 10.17 8.34
CA GLY A 68 -6.72 10.88 8.07
C GLY A 68 -5.49 9.97 7.99
N ASP A 69 -5.47 8.86 8.73
CA ASP A 69 -4.37 7.88 8.66
C ASP A 69 -4.46 7.04 7.38
N VAL A 70 -5.67 6.67 6.96
CA VAL A 70 -5.91 6.02 5.66
C VAL A 70 -5.47 6.93 4.51
N TYR A 71 -5.82 8.22 4.59
CA TYR A 71 -5.41 9.21 3.60
C TYR A 71 -3.88 9.35 3.54
N ARG A 72 -3.22 9.54 4.68
CA ARG A 72 -1.76 9.66 4.75
C ARG A 72 -1.05 8.40 4.26
N LEU A 73 -1.58 7.21 4.56
CA LEU A 73 -1.05 5.94 4.05
C LEU A 73 -1.06 5.90 2.51
N LEU A 74 -2.20 6.22 1.90
CA LEU A 74 -2.36 6.16 0.44
C LEU A 74 -1.57 7.28 -0.25
N ALA A 75 -1.55 8.48 0.31
CA ALA A 75 -0.75 9.59 -0.19
C ALA A 75 0.76 9.27 -0.15
N ARG A 76 1.25 8.72 0.97
CA ARG A 76 2.66 8.28 1.06
C ARG A 76 2.98 7.12 0.12
N THR A 77 2.02 6.24 -0.13
CA THR A 77 2.19 5.18 -1.14
C THR A 77 2.35 5.79 -2.54
N LEU A 78 1.55 6.79 -2.89
CA LEU A 78 1.70 7.54 -4.14
C LEU A 78 3.07 8.25 -4.24
N GLU A 79 3.58 8.83 -3.14
CA GLU A 79 4.93 9.39 -3.09
C GLU A 79 6.01 8.34 -3.42
N PHE A 80 5.93 7.15 -2.83
CA PHE A 80 6.90 6.07 -3.12
C PHE A 80 6.78 5.56 -4.55
N LEU A 81 5.57 5.42 -5.09
CA LEU A 81 5.38 5.05 -6.50
C LEU A 81 5.96 6.11 -7.45
N SER A 82 5.84 7.39 -7.12
CA SER A 82 6.44 8.49 -7.88
C SER A 82 7.97 8.41 -7.90
N GLN A 83 8.59 8.06 -6.77
CA GLN A 83 10.03 7.82 -6.71
C GLN A 83 10.46 6.63 -7.60
N ILE A 84 9.69 5.53 -7.59
CA ILE A 84 9.93 4.37 -8.46
C ILE A 84 9.75 4.74 -9.93
N TYR A 85 8.73 5.54 -10.26
CA TYR A 85 8.51 6.05 -11.62
C TYR A 85 9.71 6.86 -12.14
N GLY A 86 10.41 7.57 -11.24
CA GLY A 86 11.65 8.29 -11.56
C GLY A 86 12.80 7.40 -12.06
N LEU A 87 12.73 6.07 -11.86
CA LEU A 87 13.76 5.12 -12.31
C LEU A 87 13.63 4.72 -13.80
N LYS A 88 12.81 5.42 -14.59
CA LYS A 88 12.49 5.08 -15.98
C LYS A 88 13.69 4.81 -16.90
N VAL A 89 14.82 5.47 -16.66
CA VAL A 89 16.05 5.29 -17.44
C VAL A 89 16.70 3.93 -17.17
N THR A 90 16.68 3.45 -15.93
CA THR A 90 17.37 2.22 -15.50
C THR A 90 16.44 1.02 -15.41
N HIS A 91 15.16 1.25 -15.07
CA HIS A 91 14.17 0.20 -14.83
C HIS A 91 12.81 0.59 -15.47
N PRO A 92 12.71 0.60 -16.81
CA PRO A 92 11.54 1.11 -17.52
C PRO A 92 10.25 0.34 -17.18
N SER A 93 10.30 -1.00 -17.13
CA SER A 93 9.12 -1.81 -16.81
C SER A 93 8.60 -1.59 -15.39
N LEU A 94 9.50 -1.36 -14.44
CA LEU A 94 9.15 -1.05 -13.06
C LEU A 94 8.50 0.32 -12.97
N ALA A 95 9.04 1.31 -13.69
CA ALA A 95 8.47 2.65 -13.76
C ALA A 95 7.06 2.64 -14.39
N ASP A 96 6.85 1.91 -15.48
CA ASP A 96 5.55 1.80 -16.14
C ASP A 96 4.50 1.13 -15.23
N THR A 97 4.92 0.12 -14.46
CA THR A 97 4.07 -0.53 -13.45
C THR A 97 3.70 0.45 -12.34
N ALA A 98 4.66 1.21 -11.82
CA ALA A 98 4.42 2.22 -10.79
C ALA A 98 3.48 3.32 -11.29
N HIS A 99 3.66 3.78 -12.53
CA HIS A 99 2.78 4.78 -13.14
C HIS A 99 1.33 4.27 -13.25
N SER A 100 1.15 3.03 -13.70
CA SER A 100 -0.18 2.40 -13.80
C SER A 100 -0.88 2.29 -12.43
N ALA A 101 -0.12 1.94 -11.39
CA ALA A 101 -0.62 1.94 -10.01
C ALA A 101 -1.01 3.35 -9.54
N MET A 102 -0.19 4.38 -9.82
CA MET A 102 -0.51 5.77 -9.47
C MET A 102 -1.82 6.24 -10.11
N VAL A 103 -2.01 5.99 -11.40
CA VAL A 103 -3.25 6.35 -12.12
C VAL A 103 -4.46 5.66 -11.49
N THR A 104 -4.35 4.38 -11.15
CA THR A 104 -5.43 3.60 -10.53
C THR A 104 -5.76 4.07 -9.11
N MET A 105 -4.74 4.51 -8.35
CA MET A 105 -4.90 5.00 -6.98
C MET A 105 -5.51 6.39 -6.90
N ARG A 106 -5.28 7.27 -7.89
CA ARG A 106 -5.77 8.66 -7.90
C ARG A 106 -7.25 8.75 -8.24
N ARG A 107 -8.07 8.32 -7.29
CA ARG A 107 -9.54 8.38 -7.35
C ARG A 107 -10.08 9.17 -6.16
N GLU A 108 -11.24 9.78 -6.34
CA GLU A 108 -11.95 10.54 -5.30
C GLU A 108 -11.03 11.52 -4.56
N VAL A 109 -10.91 11.42 -3.23
CA VAL A 109 -10.13 12.33 -2.38
C VAL A 109 -8.63 12.37 -2.70
N LEU A 110 -8.12 11.40 -3.48
CA LEU A 110 -6.71 11.33 -3.89
C LEU A 110 -6.45 11.91 -5.29
N GLN A 111 -7.47 12.40 -6.01
CA GLN A 111 -7.33 12.91 -7.38
C GLN A 111 -6.41 14.13 -7.47
N GLU A 112 -6.44 14.99 -6.45
CA GLU A 112 -5.66 16.24 -6.40
C GLU A 112 -4.20 16.02 -5.99
N LEU A 113 -3.80 14.78 -5.68
CA LEU A 113 -2.43 14.49 -5.29
C LEU A 113 -1.48 14.48 -6.50
N PRO A 114 -0.30 15.12 -6.38
CA PRO A 114 0.66 15.28 -7.47
C PRO A 114 1.21 13.94 -7.97
#